data_AF-D3Y4G3-F1
#
_entry.id   AF-D3Y4G3-F1
#
_cell.length_a   1.000
_cell.length_b   1.000
_cell.length_c   1.000
_cell.angle_alpha   90.00
_cell.angle_beta   90.00
_cell.angle_gamma   90.00
#
_symmetry.space_group_name_H-M   'P 1'
#
loop_
_entity.id
_entity.type
_entity.pdbx_description
1 polymer ?
#
loop_
_entity_poly.entity_id
_entity_poly.type
_entity_poly.pdbx_seq_one_letter_code
_entity_poly.pdbx_strand_id
1 'polypeptide(L)'
;LSPGHPRWYDLIDAFSTLPRNLNFILHSSRLGWKLNKRARPIMIDPALHSLNKSEIWWVMKQRSLPTAFKLYTGSAWTILSRSFAEYSVVGWDNLPRTLLLYYTNFVSSPEGYFQTVICNSEDYKNTTANHDLHYITWDTPPKQHPRSLGVKDYRRMTLSSRPFARKFKKNDAVLDKIDRELLRRYKGQFAYGGWCARSDKRHGTCSGLRSENYGVLRPGPGSRRLQNS
;
A
#
# COMPACT_ATOMS: atom_id res chain seq x y z
N LEU A 1 -5.61 4.92 39.41
CA LEU A 1 -6.32 4.98 38.12
C LEU A 1 -5.39 4.44 37.04
N SER A 2 -5.54 3.16 36.66
CA SER A 2 -4.64 2.54 35.67
C SER A 2 -4.82 3.18 34.29
N PRO A 3 -3.75 3.57 33.58
CA PRO A 3 -3.86 4.16 32.26
C PRO A 3 -4.49 3.14 31.31
N GLY A 4 -5.61 3.49 30.68
CA GLY A 4 -6.25 2.64 29.67
C GLY A 4 -5.26 2.28 28.56
N HIS A 5 -4.95 0.99 28.42
CA HIS A 5 -3.97 0.52 27.46
C HIS A 5 -4.57 0.50 26.04
N PRO A 6 -3.87 1.08 25.04
CA PRO A 6 -4.31 1.16 23.65
C PRO A 6 -4.19 -0.18 22.95
N ARG A 7 -5.16 -0.49 22.09
CA ARG A 7 -5.36 -1.81 21.50
C ARG A 7 -5.37 -1.67 19.97
N TRP A 8 -4.76 -2.65 19.28
CA TRP A 8 -4.37 -2.72 17.85
C TRP A 8 -5.48 -2.61 16.80
N TYR A 9 -6.55 -1.88 17.08
CA TYR A 9 -7.66 -1.62 16.17
C TYR A 9 -7.55 -0.29 15.46
N ASP A 10 -6.41 0.41 15.58
CA ASP A 10 -6.24 1.75 15.04
C ASP A 10 -6.61 1.88 13.55
N LEU A 11 -6.24 0.90 12.73
CA LEU A 11 -6.61 0.88 11.31
C LEU A 11 -8.09 0.58 11.08
N ILE A 12 -8.65 -0.43 11.75
CA ILE A 12 -10.05 -0.81 11.55
C ILE A 12 -10.97 0.29 12.08
N ASP A 13 -10.66 0.84 13.24
CA ASP A 13 -11.38 1.95 13.85
C ASP A 13 -11.31 3.18 12.95
N ALA A 14 -10.12 3.59 12.50
CA ALA A 14 -9.99 4.73 11.59
C ALA A 14 -10.70 4.53 10.25
N PHE A 15 -10.70 3.30 9.70
CA PHE A 15 -11.37 3.02 8.43
C PHE A 15 -12.86 2.68 8.59
N SER A 16 -13.34 2.42 9.80
CA SER A 16 -14.75 2.09 10.05
C SER A 16 -15.70 3.23 9.72
N THR A 17 -15.21 4.46 9.76
CA THR A 17 -15.96 5.68 9.41
C THR A 17 -15.93 5.99 7.91
N LEU A 18 -15.12 5.27 7.12
CA LEU A 18 -14.97 5.50 5.69
C LEU A 18 -15.93 4.63 4.87
N PRO A 19 -16.34 5.09 3.67
CA PRO A 19 -17.11 4.27 2.75
C PRO A 19 -16.37 2.98 2.40
N ARG A 20 -17.05 1.82 2.47
CA ARG A 20 -16.44 0.50 2.20
C ARG A 20 -15.99 0.30 0.75
N ASN A 21 -16.53 1.09 -0.17
CA ASN A 21 -16.17 1.08 -1.59
C ASN A 21 -14.98 2.01 -1.90
N LEU A 22 -14.41 2.71 -0.91
CA LEU A 22 -13.26 3.59 -1.12
C LEU A 22 -11.99 2.80 -1.46
N ASN A 23 -11.20 3.31 -2.41
CA ASN A 23 -9.95 2.74 -2.86
C ASN A 23 -8.82 3.75 -2.67
N PHE A 24 -7.75 3.39 -1.97
CA PHE A 24 -6.57 4.25 -1.79
C PHE A 24 -5.56 3.93 -2.88
N ILE A 25 -5.61 4.74 -3.93
CA ILE A 25 -4.80 4.57 -5.13
C ILE A 25 -4.20 5.93 -5.48
N LEU A 26 -2.93 6.13 -5.15
CA LEU A 26 -2.20 7.29 -5.62
C LEU A 26 -2.09 7.23 -7.16
N HIS A 27 -2.54 8.27 -7.84
CA HIS A 27 -2.60 8.33 -9.31
C HIS A 27 -2.39 9.75 -9.83
N SER A 28 -1.84 9.83 -11.04
CA SER A 28 -1.68 11.06 -11.82
C SER A 28 -1.69 10.73 -13.31
N SER A 29 -2.38 11.55 -14.11
CA SER A 29 -2.32 11.45 -15.56
C SER A 29 -1.13 12.20 -16.18
N ARG A 30 -0.29 12.85 -15.36
CA ARG A 30 0.90 13.55 -15.83
C ARG A 30 2.06 12.56 -15.92
N LEU A 31 2.17 11.86 -17.06
CA LEU A 31 3.17 10.80 -17.25
C LEU A 31 4.61 11.35 -17.33
N GLY A 32 4.80 12.56 -17.85
CA GLY A 32 6.14 13.15 -18.05
C GLY A 32 7.06 12.20 -18.84
N TRP A 33 8.27 11.99 -18.34
CA TRP A 33 9.25 11.09 -18.97
C TRP A 33 8.77 9.64 -19.12
N LYS A 34 7.81 9.18 -18.29
CA LYS A 34 7.26 7.81 -18.39
C LYS A 34 6.54 7.57 -19.71
N LEU A 35 6.05 8.62 -20.37
CA LEU A 35 5.40 8.52 -21.68
C LEU A 35 6.36 7.93 -22.72
N ASN A 36 7.56 8.50 -22.83
CA ASN A 36 8.56 8.09 -23.82
C ASN A 36 9.39 6.87 -23.36
N LYS A 37 9.46 6.59 -22.06
CA LYS A 37 10.27 5.49 -21.52
C LYS A 37 9.49 4.24 -21.11
N ARG A 38 8.17 4.31 -20.97
CA ARG A 38 7.33 3.19 -20.51
C ARG A 38 6.07 2.98 -21.35
N ALA A 39 5.37 4.05 -21.72
CA ALA A 39 4.10 3.90 -22.44
C ALA A 39 4.26 3.54 -23.92
N ARG A 40 5.15 4.24 -24.64
CA ARG A 40 5.40 4.03 -26.08
C ARG A 40 6.37 2.88 -26.41
N PRO A 41 7.43 2.63 -25.64
CA PRO A 41 8.35 1.53 -25.95
C PRO A 41 7.66 0.16 -25.93
N ILE A 42 8.16 -0.74 -26.77
CA ILE A 42 7.82 -2.16 -26.74
C ILE A 42 9.03 -2.93 -26.21
N MET A 43 8.81 -3.84 -25.27
CA MET A 43 9.88 -4.63 -24.65
C MET A 43 9.65 -6.13 -24.81
N ILE A 44 10.73 -6.90 -24.85
CA ILE A 44 10.71 -8.35 -24.64
C ILE A 44 11.38 -8.58 -23.30
N ASP A 45 10.70 -9.28 -22.40
CA ASP A 45 11.25 -9.65 -21.10
C ASP A 45 11.70 -11.12 -21.12
N PRO A 46 13.01 -11.41 -21.21
CA PRO A 46 13.50 -12.78 -21.20
C PRO A 46 13.14 -13.54 -19.93
N ALA A 47 12.90 -12.86 -18.81
CA ALA A 47 12.52 -13.50 -17.55
C ALA A 47 11.16 -14.22 -17.61
N LEU A 48 10.36 -13.98 -18.65
CA LEU A 48 9.08 -14.68 -18.85
C LEU A 48 9.25 -16.08 -19.47
N HIS A 49 10.39 -16.39 -20.08
CA HIS A 49 10.60 -17.66 -20.80
C HIS A 49 11.99 -18.29 -20.61
N SER A 50 12.92 -17.59 -19.96
CA SER A 50 14.25 -18.09 -19.62
C SER A 50 14.39 -18.24 -18.11
N LEU A 51 15.10 -19.29 -17.67
CA LEU A 51 15.44 -19.50 -16.25
C LEU A 51 16.48 -18.50 -15.74
N ASN A 52 17.34 -18.01 -16.64
CA ASN A 52 18.39 -17.07 -16.29
C ASN A 52 17.89 -15.63 -16.44
N LYS A 53 18.00 -14.86 -15.36
CA LYS A 53 17.64 -13.45 -15.35
C LYS A 53 18.59 -12.64 -16.24
N SER A 54 18.03 -11.85 -17.15
CA SER A 54 18.75 -10.89 -17.99
C SER A 54 17.98 -9.56 -18.07
N GLU A 55 18.57 -8.56 -18.73
CA GLU A 55 17.90 -7.28 -18.95
C GLU A 55 16.80 -7.41 -20.02
N ILE A 56 15.80 -6.52 -19.91
CA ILE A 56 14.75 -6.40 -20.93
C ILE A 56 15.35 -5.92 -22.25
N TRP A 57 14.84 -6.46 -23.35
CA TRP A 57 15.24 -6.04 -24.69
C TRP A 57 14.24 -5.04 -25.24
N TRP A 58 14.75 -3.95 -25.79
CA TRP A 58 13.93 -2.91 -26.39
C TRP A 58 13.77 -3.16 -27.88
N VAL A 59 12.52 -3.16 -28.34
CA VAL A 59 12.21 -3.21 -29.77
C VAL A 59 12.41 -1.81 -30.35
N MET A 60 13.01 -1.73 -31.55
CA MET A 60 13.29 -0.44 -32.21
C MET A 60 12.03 0.39 -32.50
N LYS A 61 10.94 -0.28 -32.90
CA LYS A 61 9.65 0.37 -33.16
C LYS A 61 8.88 0.58 -31.86
N GLN A 62 8.31 1.78 -31.71
CA GLN A 62 7.45 2.14 -30.59
C GLN A 62 5.98 2.09 -31.00
N ARG A 63 5.09 1.80 -30.06
CA ARG A 63 3.63 1.92 -30.26
C ARG A 63 3.14 3.35 -30.09
N SER A 64 2.00 3.65 -30.68
CA SER A 64 1.22 4.85 -30.37
C SER A 64 0.60 4.76 -28.97
N LEU A 65 0.18 5.90 -28.43
CA LEU A 65 -0.58 5.91 -27.19
C LEU A 65 -2.02 5.41 -27.45
N PRO A 66 -2.63 4.73 -26.47
CA PRO A 66 -4.01 4.30 -26.59
C PRO A 66 -4.94 5.51 -26.69
N THR A 67 -5.95 5.42 -27.56
CA THR A 67 -7.01 6.43 -27.72
C THR A 67 -8.29 6.05 -26.96
N ALA A 68 -8.49 4.75 -26.68
CA ALA A 68 -9.68 4.24 -26.00
C ALA A 68 -9.71 4.51 -24.48
N PHE A 69 -8.57 4.83 -23.87
CA PHE A 69 -8.45 5.12 -22.45
C PHE A 69 -7.27 6.05 -22.17
N LYS A 70 -7.34 6.76 -21.05
CA LYS A 70 -6.30 7.67 -20.61
C LYS A 70 -5.37 6.98 -19.61
N LEU A 71 -4.06 7.04 -19.84
CA LEU A 71 -3.09 6.44 -18.93
C LEU A 71 -2.95 7.24 -17.62
N TYR A 72 -2.84 6.50 -16.52
CA TYR A 72 -2.49 7.02 -15.21
C TYR A 72 -1.31 6.24 -14.64
N THR A 73 -0.50 6.92 -13.81
CA THR A 73 0.58 6.27 -13.06
C THR A 73 0.60 6.75 -11.62
N GLY A 74 1.19 5.97 -10.72
CA GLY A 74 1.32 6.33 -9.32
C GLY A 74 2.14 5.33 -8.52
N SER A 75 1.71 5.06 -7.29
CA SER A 75 2.39 4.12 -6.39
C SER A 75 2.06 2.68 -6.77
N ALA A 76 3.03 1.77 -6.67
CA ALA A 76 2.77 0.34 -6.77
C ALA A 76 1.98 -0.19 -5.55
N TRP A 77 1.91 0.58 -4.46
CA TRP A 77 1.08 0.24 -3.31
C TRP A 77 -0.30 0.83 -3.45
N THR A 78 -1.29 -0.03 -3.28
CA THR A 78 -2.70 0.33 -3.34
C THR A 78 -3.44 -0.42 -2.24
N ILE A 79 -4.55 0.17 -1.78
CA ILE A 79 -5.57 -0.54 -1.00
C ILE A 79 -6.85 -0.49 -1.81
N LEU A 80 -7.33 -1.67 -2.18
CA LEU A 80 -8.49 -1.84 -3.04
C LEU A 80 -9.68 -2.29 -2.18
N SER A 81 -10.84 -1.72 -2.45
CA SER A 81 -12.11 -2.27 -1.99
C SER A 81 -12.35 -3.64 -2.62
N ARG A 82 -13.11 -4.50 -1.94
CA ARG A 82 -13.49 -5.82 -2.45
C ARG A 82 -14.21 -5.72 -3.80
N SER A 83 -15.14 -4.77 -3.91
CA SER A 83 -15.91 -4.51 -5.14
C SER A 83 -15.00 -4.20 -6.33
N PHE A 84 -14.03 -3.30 -6.16
CA PHE A 84 -13.12 -2.93 -7.24
C PHE A 84 -12.15 -4.06 -7.60
N ALA A 85 -11.70 -4.82 -6.61
CA ALA A 85 -10.87 -6.00 -6.84
C ALA A 85 -11.64 -7.06 -7.66
N GLU A 86 -12.91 -7.32 -7.32
CA GLU A 86 -13.78 -8.22 -8.08
C GLU A 86 -13.98 -7.71 -9.52
N TYR A 87 -14.29 -6.42 -9.70
CA TYR A 87 -14.38 -5.81 -11.04
C TYR A 87 -13.10 -5.97 -11.86
N SER A 88 -11.92 -5.85 -11.24
CA SER A 88 -10.64 -6.01 -11.93
C SER A 88 -10.39 -7.44 -12.44
N VAL A 89 -11.02 -8.45 -11.81
CA VAL A 89 -10.82 -9.88 -12.14
C VAL A 89 -11.94 -10.41 -13.05
N VAL A 90 -13.20 -10.15 -12.69
CA VAL A 90 -14.38 -10.73 -13.35
C VAL A 90 -15.31 -9.67 -13.94
N GLY A 91 -14.84 -8.42 -14.11
CA GLY A 91 -15.59 -7.34 -14.72
C GLY A 91 -16.23 -7.77 -16.05
N TRP A 92 -17.50 -7.40 -16.24
CA TRP A 92 -18.27 -7.79 -17.43
C TRP A 92 -17.84 -6.97 -18.66
N ASP A 93 -17.37 -5.74 -18.47
CA ASP A 93 -16.88 -4.89 -19.55
C ASP A 93 -15.46 -5.29 -20.01
N ASN A 94 -15.02 -4.68 -21.11
CA ASN A 94 -13.72 -5.00 -21.69
C ASN A 94 -12.55 -4.22 -21.06
N LEU A 95 -12.82 -3.18 -20.27
CA LEU A 95 -11.77 -2.25 -19.80
C LEU A 95 -10.65 -2.95 -19.01
N PRO A 96 -10.92 -3.74 -17.94
CA PRO A 96 -9.87 -4.45 -17.20
C PRO A 96 -9.10 -5.43 -18.08
N ARG A 97 -9.77 -6.14 -18.99
CA ARG A 97 -9.14 -7.11 -19.91
C ARG A 97 -8.23 -6.43 -20.93
N THR A 98 -8.71 -5.36 -21.57
CA THR A 98 -7.92 -4.56 -22.50
C THR A 98 -6.70 -3.94 -21.81
N LEU A 99 -6.86 -3.45 -20.59
CA LEU A 99 -5.76 -2.89 -19.82
C LEU A 99 -4.76 -3.96 -19.38
N LEU A 100 -5.19 -5.16 -19.01
CA LEU A 100 -4.28 -6.27 -18.71
C LEU A 100 -3.39 -6.56 -19.92
N LEU A 101 -3.98 -6.68 -21.11
CA LEU A 101 -3.22 -6.88 -22.35
C LEU A 101 -2.23 -5.74 -22.60
N TYR A 102 -2.66 -4.47 -22.46
CA TYR A 102 -1.78 -3.32 -22.64
C TYR A 102 -0.59 -3.31 -21.67
N TYR A 103 -0.86 -3.62 -20.39
CA TYR A 103 0.11 -3.60 -19.30
C TYR A 103 1.00 -4.85 -19.22
N THR A 104 0.77 -5.88 -20.04
CA THR A 104 1.78 -6.95 -20.26
C THR A 104 3.09 -6.41 -20.83
N ASN A 105 3.01 -5.28 -21.55
CA ASN A 105 4.14 -4.63 -22.20
C ASN A 105 4.32 -3.19 -21.73
N PHE A 106 4.50 -3.02 -20.42
CA PHE A 106 4.71 -1.71 -19.80
C PHE A 106 5.67 -1.86 -18.61
N VAL A 107 6.81 -1.17 -18.61
CA VAL A 107 7.75 -1.27 -17.47
C VAL A 107 7.09 -0.75 -16.19
N SER A 108 7.22 -1.53 -15.11
CA SER A 108 6.57 -1.26 -13.82
C SER A 108 5.03 -1.21 -13.91
N SER A 109 4.40 -2.20 -14.57
CA SER A 109 2.94 -2.30 -14.70
C SER A 109 2.12 -2.08 -13.41
N PRO A 110 2.55 -2.55 -12.22
CA PRO A 110 1.83 -2.28 -10.97
C PRO A 110 1.73 -0.78 -10.60
N GLU A 111 2.59 0.08 -11.15
CA GLU A 111 2.52 1.53 -10.97
C GLU A 111 1.54 2.23 -11.92
N GLY A 112 0.83 1.50 -12.78
CA GLY A 112 -0.11 2.10 -13.73
C GLY A 112 -1.42 1.34 -13.96
N TYR A 113 -1.44 0.02 -13.78
CA TYR A 113 -2.62 -0.81 -14.07
C TYR A 113 -3.84 -0.36 -13.26
N PHE A 114 -3.80 -0.45 -11.93
CA PHE A 114 -4.96 -0.12 -11.09
C PHE A 114 -5.36 1.35 -11.19
N GLN A 115 -4.38 2.26 -11.32
CA GLN A 115 -4.62 3.68 -11.53
C GLN A 115 -5.43 3.91 -12.82
N THR A 116 -5.04 3.24 -13.90
CA THR A 116 -5.69 3.40 -15.21
C THR A 116 -7.05 2.72 -15.23
N VAL A 117 -7.20 1.52 -14.67
CA VAL A 117 -8.50 0.83 -14.57
C VAL A 117 -9.48 1.71 -13.79
N ILE A 118 -9.11 2.16 -12.59
CA ILE A 118 -10.06 2.86 -11.72
C ILE A 118 -10.45 4.24 -12.29
N CYS A 119 -9.51 4.98 -12.88
CA CYS A 119 -9.76 6.32 -13.37
C CYS A 119 -10.49 6.37 -14.72
N ASN A 120 -10.56 5.24 -15.45
CA ASN A 120 -11.33 5.13 -16.69
C ASN A 120 -12.64 4.32 -16.51
N SER A 121 -12.91 3.82 -15.30
CA SER A 121 -14.15 3.11 -15.00
C SER A 121 -15.20 4.08 -14.47
N GLU A 122 -16.36 4.13 -15.12
CA GLU A 122 -17.44 5.05 -14.76
C GLU A 122 -17.97 4.79 -13.33
N ASP A 123 -18.08 3.52 -12.94
CA ASP A 123 -18.60 3.12 -11.63
C ASP A 123 -17.61 3.40 -10.49
N TYR A 124 -16.30 3.41 -10.78
CA TYR A 124 -15.27 3.44 -9.74
C TYR A 124 -14.43 4.72 -9.69
N LYS A 125 -14.41 5.56 -10.73
CA LYS A 125 -13.56 6.78 -10.77
C LYS A 125 -13.76 7.70 -9.56
N ASN A 126 -15.00 7.78 -9.06
CA ASN A 126 -15.37 8.62 -7.91
C ASN A 126 -15.17 7.93 -6.54
N THR A 127 -14.68 6.69 -6.53
CA THR A 127 -14.40 5.93 -5.30
C THR A 127 -12.91 5.92 -4.95
N THR A 128 -12.16 6.89 -5.48
CA THR A 128 -10.70 6.97 -5.32
C THR A 128 -10.30 8.00 -4.27
N ALA A 129 -9.47 7.58 -3.31
CA ALA A 129 -8.66 8.47 -2.50
C ALA A 129 -7.26 8.50 -3.12
N ASN A 130 -6.80 9.69 -3.54
CA ASN A 130 -5.51 9.86 -4.22
C ASN A 130 -4.34 9.86 -3.22
N HIS A 131 -4.15 8.73 -2.53
CA HIS A 131 -3.15 8.54 -1.48
C HIS A 131 -2.80 7.04 -1.39
N ASP A 132 -1.56 6.68 -1.07
CA ASP A 132 -1.11 5.27 -0.99
C ASP A 132 -0.90 4.76 0.44
N LEU A 133 -1.10 5.62 1.45
CA LEU A 133 -0.97 5.30 2.88
C LEU A 133 0.45 4.89 3.33
N HIS A 134 1.46 5.09 2.49
CA HIS A 134 2.84 4.71 2.78
C HIS A 134 3.76 5.91 2.98
N TYR A 135 4.47 5.95 4.11
CA TYR A 135 5.59 6.86 4.30
C TYR A 135 6.80 6.31 3.54
N ILE A 136 7.18 7.02 2.47
CA ILE A 136 8.30 6.65 1.60
C ILE A 136 9.20 7.86 1.43
N THR A 137 10.50 7.67 1.62
CA THR A 137 11.51 8.70 1.34
C THR A 137 12.34 8.33 0.13
N TRP A 138 12.57 9.29 -0.75
CA TRP A 138 13.38 9.14 -1.95
C TRP A 138 14.64 10.00 -1.85
N ASP A 139 15.70 9.57 -2.53
CA ASP A 139 16.85 10.43 -2.80
C ASP A 139 16.44 11.58 -3.73
N THR A 140 17.23 12.66 -3.77
CA THR A 140 17.05 13.76 -4.74
C THR A 140 18.32 13.87 -5.58
N PRO A 141 18.30 13.50 -6.88
CA PRO A 141 17.17 12.95 -7.64
C PRO A 141 16.78 11.52 -7.21
N PRO A 142 15.53 11.09 -7.46
CA PRO A 142 15.05 9.77 -7.07
C PRO A 142 15.79 8.65 -7.82
N LYS A 143 16.28 7.66 -7.08
CA LYS A 143 16.83 6.41 -7.62
C LYS A 143 15.72 5.40 -7.93
N GLN A 144 16.08 4.24 -8.51
CA GLN A 144 15.15 3.15 -8.81
C GLN A 144 14.40 2.62 -7.58
N HIS A 145 15.02 2.65 -6.41
CA HIS A 145 14.43 2.19 -5.16
C HIS A 145 14.44 3.29 -4.11
N PRO A 146 13.42 3.34 -3.24
CA PRO A 146 13.37 4.33 -2.17
C PRO A 146 14.50 4.08 -1.16
N ARG A 147 14.90 5.15 -0.46
CA ARG A 147 15.93 5.09 0.57
C ARG A 147 15.48 4.16 1.71
N SER A 148 16.44 3.51 2.34
CA SER A 148 16.17 2.78 3.58
C SER A 148 15.96 3.76 4.75
N LEU A 149 14.85 3.57 5.45
CA LEU A 149 14.47 4.27 6.66
C LEU A 149 15.25 3.72 7.85
N GLY A 150 15.69 4.61 8.74
CA GLY A 150 16.35 4.26 9.99
C GLY A 150 15.85 5.10 11.16
N VAL A 151 16.54 5.03 12.30
CA VAL A 151 16.12 5.70 13.55
C VAL A 151 15.94 7.21 13.38
N LYS A 152 16.75 7.86 12.54
CA LYS A 152 16.66 9.30 12.23
C LYS A 152 15.33 9.69 11.57
N ASP A 153 14.70 8.76 10.84
CA ASP A 153 13.44 8.98 10.13
C ASP A 153 12.21 8.77 11.03
N TYR A 154 12.38 8.15 12.19
CA TYR A 154 11.30 7.68 13.05
C TYR A 154 10.30 8.79 13.42
N ARG A 155 10.79 9.98 13.81
CA ARG A 155 9.94 11.11 14.18
C ARG A 155 9.09 11.59 12.99
N ARG A 156 9.69 11.69 11.79
CA ARG A 156 8.96 12.14 10.59
C ARG A 156 7.94 11.09 10.14
N MET A 157 8.31 9.81 10.21
CA MET A 157 7.43 8.70 9.90
C MET A 157 6.20 8.69 10.81
N THR A 158 6.39 8.81 12.14
CA THR A 158 5.29 8.80 13.12
C THR A 158 4.37 10.01 13.01
N LEU A 159 4.92 11.18 12.71
CA LEU A 159 4.15 12.43 12.49
C LEU A 159 3.47 12.50 11.12
N SER A 160 3.82 11.63 10.18
CA SER A 160 3.24 11.66 8.83
C SER A 160 1.78 11.20 8.76
N SER A 161 1.23 10.72 9.88
CA SER A 161 -0.09 10.09 10.00
C SER A 161 -0.34 8.96 9.00
N ARG A 162 0.72 8.32 8.49
CA ARG A 162 0.61 7.17 7.59
C ARG A 162 0.72 5.87 8.37
N PRO A 163 -0.17 4.88 8.11
CA PRO A 163 -0.15 3.63 8.84
C PRO A 163 0.99 2.70 8.41
N PHE A 164 1.51 2.86 7.18
CA PHE A 164 2.58 2.03 6.63
C PHE A 164 3.81 2.87 6.28
N ALA A 165 4.97 2.22 6.23
CA ALA A 165 6.23 2.85 5.85
C ALA A 165 7.16 1.86 5.14
N ARG A 166 8.00 2.35 4.22
CA ARG A 166 9.06 1.54 3.58
C ARG A 166 10.21 2.42 3.07
N LYS A 167 11.41 1.87 2.83
CA LYS A 167 11.85 0.48 3.06
C LYS A 167 12.73 0.42 4.31
N PHE A 168 12.72 -0.70 5.02
CA PHE A 168 13.62 -0.94 6.14
C PHE A 168 14.73 -1.92 5.74
N LYS A 169 15.93 -1.72 6.29
CA LYS A 169 16.97 -2.75 6.25
C LYS A 169 16.60 -3.89 7.21
N LYS A 170 17.02 -5.11 6.89
CA LYS A 170 16.86 -6.26 7.79
C LYS A 170 17.56 -5.96 9.11
N ASN A 171 16.89 -6.19 10.23
CA ASN A 171 17.40 -5.99 11.59
C ASN A 171 17.86 -4.54 11.89
N ASP A 172 17.30 -3.53 11.21
CA ASP A 172 17.58 -2.13 11.54
C ASP A 172 16.98 -1.76 12.91
N ALA A 173 17.73 -1.00 13.72
CA ALA A 173 17.31 -0.60 15.07
C ALA A 173 16.00 0.20 15.11
N VAL A 174 15.60 0.81 13.98
CA VAL A 174 14.29 1.47 13.89
C VAL A 174 13.13 0.49 14.04
N LEU A 175 13.30 -0.78 13.62
CA LEU A 175 12.29 -1.81 13.76
C LEU A 175 12.03 -2.13 15.22
N ASP A 176 13.08 -2.27 16.03
CA ASP A 176 12.95 -2.46 17.48
C ASP A 176 12.31 -1.25 18.17
N LYS A 177 12.59 -0.04 17.66
CA LYS A 177 11.95 1.19 18.15
C LYS A 177 10.46 1.23 17.82
N ILE A 178 10.08 0.89 16.59
CA ILE A 178 8.68 0.73 16.17
C ILE A 178 7.98 -0.32 17.04
N ASP A 179 8.61 -1.48 17.23
CA ASP A 179 8.04 -2.58 18.00
C ASP A 179 7.73 -2.18 19.44
N ARG A 180 8.67 -1.48 20.09
CA ARG A 180 8.54 -1.06 21.48
C ARG A 180 7.59 0.12 21.67
N GLU A 181 7.72 1.16 20.85
CA GLU A 181 7.03 2.43 21.08
C GLU A 181 5.67 2.52 20.40
N LEU A 182 5.54 1.98 19.18
CA LEU A 182 4.27 1.92 18.46
C LEU A 182 3.59 0.60 18.75
N LEU A 183 4.27 -0.53 18.49
CA LEU A 183 3.67 -1.87 18.54
C LEU A 183 3.45 -2.42 19.95
N ARG A 184 4.13 -1.82 20.94
CA ARG A 184 4.17 -2.26 22.35
C ARG A 184 4.39 -3.77 22.49
N ARG A 185 5.23 -4.33 21.62
CA ARG A 185 5.61 -5.75 21.61
C ARG A 185 7.11 -5.91 21.83
N TYR A 186 7.49 -7.06 22.35
CA TYR A 186 8.90 -7.45 22.52
C TYR A 186 9.28 -8.56 21.55
N LYS A 187 10.58 -8.85 21.46
CA LYS A 187 11.10 -9.93 20.62
C LYS A 187 10.42 -11.26 21.00
N GLY A 188 9.93 -11.98 19.98
CA GLY A 188 9.20 -13.24 20.17
C GLY A 188 7.75 -13.08 20.62
N GLN A 189 7.24 -11.85 20.75
CA GLN A 189 5.84 -11.58 21.09
C GLN A 189 5.07 -10.98 19.92
N PHE A 190 3.78 -11.28 19.89
CA PHE A 190 2.81 -10.65 19.00
C PHE A 190 2.40 -9.26 19.52
N ALA A 191 1.95 -8.39 18.63
CA ALA A 191 1.28 -7.16 19.03
C ALA A 191 -0.11 -7.51 19.61
N TYR A 192 -0.39 -7.10 20.85
CA TYR A 192 -1.61 -7.51 21.58
C TYR A 192 -2.80 -6.61 21.29
N GLY A 193 -3.71 -7.05 20.41
CA GLY A 193 -4.92 -6.30 20.07
C GLY A 193 -6.03 -6.26 21.13
N GLY A 194 -7.13 -5.60 20.74
CA GLY A 194 -8.44 -5.45 21.41
C GLY A 194 -8.88 -6.63 22.27
N TRP A 195 -8.72 -7.82 21.71
CA TRP A 195 -9.27 -9.09 22.17
C TRP A 195 -8.37 -9.85 23.13
N CYS A 196 -7.12 -9.41 23.29
CA CYS A 196 -6.20 -10.03 24.22
C CYS A 196 -5.94 -9.10 25.41
N ALA A 197 -6.53 -9.43 26.56
CA ALA A 197 -6.14 -8.82 27.82
C ALA A 197 -4.78 -9.41 28.23
N ARG A 198 -3.77 -8.56 28.46
CA ARG A 198 -2.57 -9.01 29.18
C ARG A 198 -2.99 -9.40 30.59
N SER A 199 -2.62 -10.61 31.02
CA SER A 199 -2.62 -10.94 32.45
C SER A 199 -1.48 -10.20 33.15
N ASP A 200 -1.64 -9.90 34.44
CA ASP A 200 -0.65 -9.21 35.28
C ASP A 200 0.66 -10.00 35.51
N LYS A 201 0.85 -11.14 34.85
CA LYS A 201 2.08 -11.92 34.93
C LYS A 201 3.17 -11.31 34.04
N ARG A 202 4.39 -11.24 34.58
CA ARG A 202 5.60 -10.63 33.97
C ARG A 202 5.98 -11.20 32.59
N HIS A 203 5.42 -12.36 32.21
CA HIS A 203 5.47 -12.90 30.86
C HIS A 203 4.07 -12.84 30.24
N GLY A 204 3.89 -12.00 29.22
CA GLY A 204 2.61 -11.72 28.58
C GLY A 204 2.01 -12.94 27.88
N THR A 205 1.44 -13.87 28.61
CA THR A 205 0.55 -14.87 28.04
C THR A 205 -0.82 -14.22 27.84
N CYS A 206 -1.39 -14.40 26.65
CA CYS A 206 -2.79 -14.06 26.43
C CYS A 206 -3.62 -15.02 27.25
N SER A 207 -4.12 -14.59 28.42
CA SER A 207 -4.75 -15.49 29.39
C SER A 207 -6.19 -15.88 29.00
N GLY A 208 -6.59 -15.62 27.76
CA GLY A 208 -7.90 -15.97 27.23
C GLY A 208 -8.34 -14.99 26.14
N LEU A 209 -8.84 -15.54 25.04
CA LEU A 209 -9.56 -14.79 24.01
C LEU A 209 -10.86 -14.32 24.66
N ARG A 210 -11.06 -13.00 24.83
CA ARG A 210 -12.31 -12.49 25.42
C ARG A 210 -13.43 -12.60 24.39
N SER A 211 -14.06 -13.77 24.34
CA SER A 211 -15.09 -14.11 23.37
C SER A 211 -16.36 -13.26 23.48
N GLU A 212 -16.56 -12.59 24.60
CA GLU A 212 -17.75 -11.77 24.85
C GLU A 212 -17.62 -10.32 24.33
N ASN A 213 -16.47 -9.93 23.76
CA ASN A 213 -16.23 -8.55 23.33
C ASN A 213 -15.66 -8.45 21.91
N TYR A 214 -16.03 -9.37 21.02
CA TYR A 214 -15.55 -9.35 19.62
C TYR A 214 -16.00 -8.11 18.80
N GLY A 215 -16.93 -7.29 19.30
CA GLY A 215 -17.40 -6.10 18.58
C GLY A 215 -16.78 -4.78 19.02
N VAL A 216 -16.13 -4.73 20.19
CA VAL A 216 -15.79 -3.44 20.83
C VAL A 216 -14.39 -3.00 20.43
N LEU A 217 -14.33 -2.26 19.32
CA LEU A 217 -13.14 -1.51 18.94
C LEU A 217 -12.91 -0.39 19.97
N ARG A 218 -11.71 -0.31 20.54
CA ARG A 218 -11.30 0.85 21.35
C ARG A 218 -10.19 1.59 20.61
N PRO A 219 -10.39 2.87 20.23
CA PRO A 219 -9.39 3.63 19.49
C PRO A 219 -8.13 3.81 20.34
N GLY A 220 -6.97 3.51 19.76
CA GLY A 220 -5.67 3.87 20.31
C GLY A 220 -5.16 5.20 19.75
N PRO A 221 -3.96 5.64 20.17
CA PRO A 221 -3.33 6.83 19.64
C PRO A 221 -3.11 6.80 18.12
N GLY A 222 -2.98 5.62 17.50
CA GLY A 222 -2.83 5.52 16.06
C GLY A 222 -4.13 5.81 15.31
N SER A 223 -5.28 5.39 15.82
CA SER A 223 -6.57 5.66 15.16
C SER A 223 -6.82 7.17 15.08
N ARG A 224 -6.58 7.88 16.19
CA ARG A 224 -6.70 9.35 16.23
C ARG A 224 -5.76 10.06 15.26
N ARG A 225 -4.53 9.56 15.07
CA ARG A 225 -3.60 10.13 14.08
C ARG A 225 -4.10 9.93 12.66
N LEU A 226 -4.68 8.77 12.36
CA LEU A 226 -5.19 8.42 11.04
C LEU A 226 -6.51 9.13 10.71
N GLN A 227 -7.38 9.36 11.68
CA GLN A 227 -8.63 10.10 11.46
C GLN A 227 -8.40 11.59 11.14
N ASN A 228 -7.27 12.14 11.59
CA ASN A 228 -6.90 13.54 11.37
C ASN A 228 -6.00 13.75 10.13
N SER A 229 -5.83 12.72 9.28
CA SER A 229 -4.90 12.74 8.14
C SER A 229 -5.54 13.05 6.80
#